data_AF-A0A7S2GGE3-F1
#
_entry.id   AF-A0A7S2GGE3-F1
#
_cell.length_a   1.000
_cell.length_b   1.000
_cell.length_c   1.000
_cell.angle_alpha   90.00
_cell.angle_beta   90.00
_cell.angle_gamma   90.00
#
_symmetry.space_group_name_H-M   'P 1'
#
loop_
_entity.id
_entity.type
_entity.pdbx_description
1 polymer ?
#
loop_
_entity_poly.entity_id
_entity_poly.type
_entity_poly.pdbx_seq_one_letter_code
_entity_poly.pdbx_strand_id
1 'polypeptide(L)'
;SGDMAVPAVREELLKLPGCTELGERLKYMDGHEHCNYVQANGTTPYGFMIGAHGMNDHCEAQFGFLYVDSTGGRVALHYFEVASEKKGDRYDQILACVRSGGGLHACTHLAETWLDEPVRADLGRAEVVV
;
A
#
# COMPACT_ATOMS: atom_id res chain seq x y z
N SER A 1 5.31 -28.44 -1.20
CA SER A 1 5.05 -27.50 -2.30
C SER A 1 4.64 -26.20 -1.64
N GLY A 2 5.56 -25.24 -1.53
CA GLY A 2 5.51 -24.26 -0.44
C GLY A 2 5.97 -22.86 -0.81
N ASP A 3 5.67 -22.41 -2.03
CA ASP A 3 5.73 -20.98 -2.38
C ASP A 3 4.39 -20.57 -2.96
N MET A 4 3.41 -20.32 -2.08
CA MET A 4 2.24 -19.56 -2.49
C MET A 4 2.59 -18.09 -2.36
N ALA A 5 2.89 -17.43 -3.47
CA ALA A 5 3.00 -15.98 -3.52
C ALA A 5 1.69 -15.35 -3.01
N VAL A 6 1.76 -14.21 -2.33
CA VAL A 6 0.57 -13.56 -1.75
C VAL A 6 -0.56 -13.31 -2.78
N PRO A 7 -0.28 -12.97 -4.06
CA PRO A 7 -1.33 -12.90 -5.08
C PRO A 7 -2.15 -14.20 -5.19
N ALA A 8 -1.50 -15.36 -5.20
CA ALA A 8 -2.17 -16.67 -5.26
C ALA A 8 -2.97 -16.95 -3.98
N VAL A 9 -2.44 -16.58 -2.81
CA VAL A 9 -3.19 -16.68 -1.54
C VAL A 9 -4.46 -15.85 -1.59
N ARG A 10 -4.40 -14.61 -2.10
CA ARG A 10 -5.57 -13.75 -2.28
C ARG A 10 -6.61 -14.42 -3.19
N GLU A 11 -6.19 -14.99 -4.30
CA GLU A 11 -7.09 -15.69 -5.22
C GLU A 11 -7.79 -16.88 -4.56
N GLU A 12 -7.07 -17.65 -3.74
CA GLU A 12 -7.68 -18.74 -2.96
C GLU A 12 -8.65 -18.23 -1.89
N LEU A 13 -8.28 -17.17 -1.16
CA LEU A 13 -9.16 -16.56 -0.15
C LEU A 13 -10.47 -16.08 -0.77
N LEU A 14 -10.44 -15.47 -1.95
CA LEU A 14 -11.64 -14.99 -2.65
C LEU A 14 -12.59 -16.10 -3.12
N LYS A 15 -12.20 -17.38 -2.98
CA LYS A 15 -13.08 -18.53 -3.24
C LYS A 15 -13.81 -19.00 -1.98
N LEU A 16 -13.44 -18.52 -0.79
CA LEU A 16 -14.00 -18.94 0.48
C LEU A 16 -15.22 -18.11 0.89
N PRO A 17 -16.31 -18.73 1.41
CA PRO A 17 -17.45 -18.00 1.96
C PRO A 17 -17.02 -16.99 3.03
N GLY A 18 -17.53 -15.75 2.96
CA GLY A 18 -17.14 -14.64 3.84
C GLY A 18 -15.99 -13.79 3.30
N CYS A 19 -15.18 -14.32 2.38
CA CYS A 19 -14.12 -13.59 1.70
C CYS A 19 -14.50 -13.24 0.25
N THR A 20 -15.31 -14.07 -0.42
CA THR A 20 -15.84 -13.79 -1.76
C THR A 20 -16.53 -12.43 -1.83
N GLU A 21 -17.26 -12.05 -0.78
CA GLU A 21 -17.99 -10.78 -0.67
C GLU A 21 -17.04 -9.58 -0.55
N LEU A 22 -15.79 -9.79 -0.13
CA LEU A 22 -14.78 -8.73 -0.12
C LEU A 22 -14.43 -8.33 -1.55
N GLY A 23 -14.31 -9.29 -2.48
CA GLY A 23 -14.01 -9.04 -3.88
C GLY A 23 -12.80 -8.12 -4.05
N GLU A 24 -13.00 -6.99 -4.71
CA GLU A 24 -11.95 -5.96 -4.91
C GLU A 24 -11.51 -5.26 -3.62
N ARG A 25 -12.28 -5.36 -2.52
CA ARG A 25 -11.94 -4.78 -1.22
C ARG A 25 -10.83 -5.56 -0.50
N LEU A 26 -10.64 -6.83 -0.82
CA LEU A 26 -9.51 -7.58 -0.29
C LEU A 26 -8.24 -7.11 -1.00
N LYS A 27 -7.44 -6.32 -0.30
CA LYS A 27 -6.09 -5.89 -0.70
C LYS A 27 -5.05 -6.66 0.10
N TYR A 28 -3.80 -6.70 -0.39
CA TYR A 28 -2.68 -7.21 0.39
C TYR A 28 -1.43 -6.35 0.24
N MET A 29 -0.52 -6.52 1.20
CA MET A 29 0.86 -6.06 1.14
C MET A 29 1.74 -7.28 0.91
N ASP A 30 2.73 -7.16 0.03
CA ASP A 30 3.73 -8.21 -0.21
C ASP A 30 5.13 -7.59 -0.16
N GLY A 31 6.14 -8.44 -0.07
CA GLY A 31 7.55 -8.08 -0.15
C GLY A 31 8.31 -9.09 -0.99
N HIS A 32 9.51 -9.46 -0.54
CA HIS A 32 10.36 -10.48 -1.17
C HIS A 32 11.05 -10.07 -2.48
N GLU A 33 10.36 -9.45 -3.44
CA GLU A 33 10.96 -9.08 -4.75
C GLU A 33 11.91 -7.87 -4.68
N HIS A 34 12.13 -7.32 -3.48
CA HIS A 34 12.96 -6.14 -3.23
C HIS A 34 12.64 -4.92 -4.13
N CYS A 35 11.41 -4.84 -4.63
CA CYS A 35 10.94 -3.77 -5.50
C CYS A 35 9.73 -3.05 -4.88
N ASN A 36 9.52 -1.78 -5.21
CA ASN A 36 8.34 -1.05 -4.75
C ASN A 36 7.43 -0.77 -5.95
N TYR A 37 6.25 -1.39 -5.98
CA TYR A 37 5.29 -1.19 -7.06
C TYR A 37 3.88 -1.63 -6.66
N VAL A 38 2.90 -1.23 -7.48
CA VAL A 38 1.49 -1.60 -7.31
C VAL A 38 1.14 -2.77 -8.23
N GLN A 39 0.50 -3.80 -7.67
CA GLN A 39 -0.17 -4.86 -8.43
C GLN A 39 -1.63 -4.46 -8.67
N ALA A 40 -2.03 -4.39 -9.94
CA ALA A 40 -3.32 -3.86 -10.35
C ALA A 40 -3.99 -4.70 -11.44
N ASN A 41 -5.32 -4.70 -11.45
CA ASN A 41 -6.14 -5.25 -12.54
C ASN A 41 -6.74 -4.07 -13.31
N GLY A 42 -6.19 -3.78 -14.49
CA GLY A 42 -6.46 -2.51 -15.17
C GLY A 42 -5.98 -1.34 -14.31
N THR A 43 -6.89 -0.43 -13.97
CA THR A 43 -6.61 0.73 -13.10
C THR A 43 -6.92 0.46 -11.63
N THR A 44 -7.38 -0.73 -11.27
CA THR A 44 -7.81 -1.05 -9.90
C THR A 44 -6.66 -1.73 -9.14
N PRO A 45 -6.02 -1.07 -8.17
CA PRO A 45 -4.98 -1.68 -7.34
C PRO A 45 -5.56 -2.75 -6.41
N TYR A 46 -4.87 -3.88 -6.28
CA TYR A 46 -5.25 -4.98 -5.38
C TYR A 46 -4.10 -5.49 -4.51
N GLY A 47 -2.85 -5.18 -4.85
CA GLY A 47 -1.66 -5.56 -4.09
C GLY A 47 -0.61 -4.47 -4.11
N PHE A 48 0.21 -4.40 -3.07
CA PHE A 48 1.24 -3.39 -2.91
C PHE A 48 2.55 -4.07 -2.50
N MET A 49 3.52 -4.04 -3.40
CA MET A 49 4.84 -4.61 -3.18
C MET A 49 5.73 -3.56 -2.51
N ILE A 50 6.31 -3.88 -1.36
CA ILE A 50 7.30 -3.06 -0.69
C ILE A 50 8.60 -3.84 -0.52
N GLY A 51 9.65 -3.31 -1.14
CA GLY A 51 10.98 -3.89 -1.11
C GLY A 51 11.72 -3.64 0.20
N ALA A 52 12.87 -4.28 0.34
CA ALA A 52 13.72 -4.17 1.54
C ALA A 52 14.64 -2.93 1.47
N HIS A 53 14.03 -1.74 1.34
CA HIS A 53 14.64 -0.41 1.54
C HIS A 53 16.08 -0.27 1.02
N GLY A 54 16.23 -0.23 -0.31
CA GLY A 54 17.53 -0.11 -0.99
C GLY A 54 18.07 -1.41 -1.59
N MET A 55 17.54 -2.57 -1.19
CA MET A 55 17.74 -3.79 -1.95
C MET A 55 17.01 -3.71 -3.29
N ASN A 56 17.52 -4.43 -4.30
CA ASN A 56 16.83 -4.65 -5.56
C ASN A 56 17.15 -6.04 -6.10
N ASP A 57 16.20 -6.58 -6.86
CA ASP A 57 16.42 -7.80 -7.64
C ASP A 57 16.49 -7.46 -9.13
N HIS A 58 15.36 -7.09 -9.72
CA HIS A 58 15.22 -6.81 -11.16
C HIS A 58 14.68 -5.40 -11.45
N CYS A 59 14.64 -4.56 -10.43
CA CYS A 59 14.24 -3.15 -10.48
C CYS A 59 15.39 -2.26 -10.01
N GLU A 60 15.17 -0.95 -10.04
CA GLU A 60 16.10 0.01 -9.44
C GLU A 60 16.02 -0.04 -7.90
N ALA A 61 17.15 0.16 -7.21
CA ALA A 61 17.16 0.34 -5.76
C ALA A 61 16.32 1.55 -5.36
N GLN A 62 15.36 1.32 -4.48
CA GLN A 62 14.48 2.35 -3.96
C GLN A 62 14.44 2.26 -2.43
N PHE A 63 14.64 3.42 -1.81
CA PHE A 63 14.48 3.64 -0.38
C PHE A 63 13.16 4.36 -0.18
N GLY A 64 12.27 3.82 0.64
CA GLY A 64 10.97 4.42 0.87
C GLY A 64 10.19 3.75 1.97
N PHE A 65 8.97 4.24 2.19
CA PHE A 65 8.01 3.70 3.13
C PHE A 65 6.57 3.99 2.69
N LEU A 66 5.63 3.18 3.19
CA LEU A 66 4.20 3.42 3.03
C LEU A 66 3.65 4.21 4.22
N TYR A 67 2.79 5.18 3.90
CA TYR A 67 1.91 5.85 4.84
C TYR A 67 0.47 5.46 4.52
N VAL A 68 -0.23 4.88 5.49
CA VAL A 68 -1.65 4.52 5.39
C VAL A 68 -2.46 5.58 6.12
N ASP A 69 -3.28 6.31 5.38
CA ASP A 69 -4.25 7.25 5.91
C ASP A 69 -5.64 6.61 5.88
N SER A 70 -6.24 6.41 7.05
CA SER A 70 -7.60 5.87 7.19
C SER A 70 -8.60 6.91 7.73
N THR A 71 -8.24 8.20 7.66
CA THR A 71 -9.06 9.30 8.14
C THR A 71 -10.10 9.74 7.10
N GLY A 72 -11.06 10.57 7.51
CA GLY A 72 -12.04 11.16 6.58
C GLY A 72 -12.99 10.15 5.90
N GLY A 73 -13.12 8.94 6.45
CA GLY A 73 -13.94 7.88 5.84
C GLY A 73 -13.33 7.34 4.55
N ARG A 74 -12.00 7.38 4.40
CA ARG A 74 -11.26 6.87 3.26
C ARG A 74 -10.11 5.98 3.73
N VAL A 75 -9.61 5.13 2.84
CA VAL A 75 -8.32 4.47 2.97
C VAL A 75 -7.46 4.92 1.80
N ALA A 76 -6.34 5.56 2.10
CA ALA A 76 -5.34 5.94 1.12
C ALA A 76 -3.96 5.36 1.50
N LEU A 77 -3.24 4.87 0.49
CA LEU A 77 -1.87 4.40 0.62
C LEU A 77 -0.97 5.33 -0.18
N HIS A 78 -0.04 5.97 0.52
CA HIS A 78 0.94 6.88 -0.04
C HIS A 78 2.33 6.28 0.08
N TYR A 79 3.02 6.08 -1.05
CA TYR A 79 4.41 5.65 -1.08
C TYR A 79 5.34 6.86 -1.13
N PHE A 80 6.09 7.06 -0.05
CA PHE A 80 7.13 8.05 0.03
C PHE A 80 8.46 7.43 -0.38
N GLU A 81 8.85 7.63 -1.64
CA GLU A 81 10.19 7.26 -2.10
C GLU A 81 11.21 8.29 -1.57
N VAL A 82 11.95 7.90 -0.54
CA VAL A 82 12.97 8.71 0.11
C VAL A 82 14.17 8.91 -0.80
N ALA A 83 14.66 7.84 -1.43
CA ALA A 83 15.79 7.93 -2.35
C ALA A 83 15.75 6.87 -3.45
N SER A 84 16.29 7.23 -4.61
CA SER A 84 16.61 6.32 -5.71
C SER A 84 17.62 6.99 -6.65
N GLU A 85 18.14 6.27 -7.63
CA GLU A 85 19.03 6.85 -8.65
C GLU A 85 18.27 7.88 -9.49
N LYS A 86 17.02 7.59 -9.87
CA LYS A 86 16.20 8.46 -10.72
C LYS A 86 15.64 9.67 -10.01
N LYS A 87 15.22 9.55 -8.75
CA LYS A 87 14.59 10.66 -7.99
C LYS A 87 15.57 11.40 -7.08
N GLY A 88 16.81 10.92 -6.95
CA GLY A 88 17.79 11.43 -6.01
C GLY A 88 17.38 11.22 -4.56
N ASP A 89 18.11 11.83 -3.64
CA ASP A 89 17.78 11.83 -2.21
C ASP A 89 16.80 12.96 -1.88
N ARG A 90 15.64 12.59 -1.34
CA ARG A 90 14.54 13.48 -0.94
C ARG A 90 14.29 13.47 0.57
N TYR A 91 15.18 12.85 1.35
CA TYR A 91 15.00 12.71 2.81
C TYR A 91 14.78 14.06 3.50
N ASP A 92 15.66 15.04 3.23
CA ASP A 92 15.57 16.37 3.86
C ASP A 92 14.29 17.11 3.47
N GLN A 93 13.85 16.98 2.21
CA GLN A 93 12.61 17.57 1.73
C GLN A 93 11.39 17.00 2.46
N ILE A 94 11.31 15.68 2.56
CA ILE A 94 10.21 14.98 3.25
C ILE A 94 10.22 15.35 4.73
N LEU A 95 11.38 15.30 5.39
CA LEU A 95 11.52 15.61 6.81
C LEU A 95 11.17 17.07 7.11
N ALA A 96 11.59 18.01 6.26
CA ALA A 96 11.25 19.42 6.40
C ALA A 96 9.74 19.65 6.30
N CYS A 97 9.07 19.01 5.33
CA CYS A 97 7.62 19.09 5.20
C CYS A 97 6.91 18.52 6.44
N VAL A 98 7.30 17.34 6.92
CA VAL A 98 6.66 16.71 8.09
C VAL A 98 6.79 17.61 9.31
N ARG A 99 7.96 18.23 9.51
CA ARG A 99 8.22 19.17 10.61
C ARG A 99 7.39 20.44 10.52
N SER A 100 7.25 21.03 9.33
CA SER A 100 6.53 22.30 9.15
C SER A 100 5.01 22.11 9.06
N GLY A 101 4.55 21.00 8.49
CA GLY A 101 3.15 20.67 8.25
C GLY A 101 2.46 19.92 9.39
N GLY A 102 3.19 19.54 10.44
CA GLY A 102 2.61 18.86 11.62
C GLY A 102 2.32 17.37 11.41
N GLY A 103 2.97 16.71 10.45
CA GLY A 103 2.84 15.28 10.20
C GLY A 103 2.87 14.89 8.72
N LEU A 104 2.83 13.59 8.44
CA LEU A 104 2.86 13.03 7.07
C LEU A 104 1.62 13.38 6.24
N HIS A 105 0.45 13.52 6.87
CA HIS A 105 -0.81 13.87 6.20
C HIS A 105 -0.71 15.19 5.41
N ALA A 106 0.11 16.15 5.87
CA ALA A 106 0.34 17.42 5.18
C ALA A 106 1.29 17.31 3.97
N CYS A 107 1.94 16.16 3.80
CA CYS A 107 3.06 15.95 2.87
C CYS A 107 2.77 14.94 1.77
N THR A 108 1.52 14.51 1.61
CA THR A 108 1.13 13.49 0.61
C THR A 108 1.41 13.92 -0.83
N HIS A 109 1.56 15.23 -1.10
CA HIS A 109 2.02 15.77 -2.39
C HIS A 109 3.48 15.40 -2.75
N LEU A 110 4.27 14.92 -1.78
CA LEU A 110 5.63 14.39 -2.01
C LEU A 110 5.65 12.87 -2.27
N ALA A 111 4.51 12.22 -2.08
CA ALA A 111 4.33 10.78 -2.24
C ALA A 111 3.65 10.43 -3.57
N GLU A 112 3.77 9.17 -3.95
CA GLU A 112 2.92 8.57 -4.97
C GLU A 112 1.70 7.93 -4.28
N THR A 113 0.50 8.27 -4.72
CA THR A 113 -0.72 7.66 -4.16
C THR A 113 -1.03 6.37 -4.91
N TRP A 114 -0.87 5.25 -4.22
CA TRP A 114 -1.11 3.90 -4.75
C TRP A 114 -2.55 3.44 -4.59
N LEU A 115 -3.24 3.94 -3.56
CA LEU A 115 -4.65 3.68 -3.31
C LEU A 115 -5.27 4.96 -2.75
N ASP A 116 -6.50 5.26 -3.17
CA ASP A 116 -7.35 6.27 -2.53
C ASP A 116 -8.82 5.93 -2.79
N GLU A 117 -9.45 5.28 -1.82
CA GLU A 117 -10.84 4.82 -1.93
C GLU A 117 -11.65 5.12 -0.65
N PRO A 118 -12.97 5.33 -0.76
CA PRO A 118 -13.81 5.50 0.42
C PRO A 118 -13.89 4.21 1.25
N VAL A 119 -13.86 4.33 2.57
CA VAL A 119 -14.26 3.25 3.47
C VAL A 119 -15.75 3.01 3.26
N ARG A 120 -16.11 1.87 2.66
CA ARG A 120 -17.52 1.52 2.50
C ARG A 120 -18.11 1.18 3.87
N ALA A 121 -19.21 1.83 4.22
CA ALA A 121 -19.96 1.58 5.44
C ALA A 121 -20.83 0.29 5.37
N ASP A 122 -20.73 -0.47 4.28
CA ASP A 122 -21.58 -1.62 3.96
C ASP A 122 -21.16 -2.94 4.64
N LEU A 123 -20.02 -2.94 5.34
CA LEU A 123 -19.78 -3.93 6.40
C LEU A 123 -20.62 -3.51 7.59
N GLY A 124 -21.89 -3.92 7.58
CA GLY A 124 -22.79 -3.78 8.70
C GLY A 124 -22.04 -4.13 9.98
N ARG A 125 -22.19 -3.30 11.02
CA ARG A 125 -21.70 -3.61 12.36
C ARG A 125 -22.05 -5.06 12.62
N ALA A 126 -21.07 -5.94 12.68
CA ALA A 126 -21.30 -7.26 13.22
C ALA A 126 -21.77 -6.99 14.64
N GLU A 127 -23.07 -7.15 14.88
CA GLU A 127 -23.57 -7.23 16.25
C GLU A 127 -22.82 -8.41 16.86
N VAL A 128 -21.90 -8.11 17.77
CA VAL A 128 -21.41 -9.10 18.70
C VAL A 128 -22.62 -9.43 19.57
N VAL A 129 -23.38 -10.44 19.18
CA VAL A 129 -24.38 -11.05 20.04
C VAL A 129 -23.58 -11.78 21.13
N VAL A 130 -23.46 -11.11 22.28
CA VAL A 130 -22.97 -11.71 23.52
C VAL A 130 -24.09 -12.56 24.14
#